data_AF-A0A505HL49-F1
#
_entry.id   AF-A0A505HL49-F1
#
_cell.length_a   1.000
_cell.length_b   1.000
_cell.length_c   1.000
_cell.angle_alpha   90.00
_cell.angle_beta   90.00
_cell.angle_gamma   90.00
#
_symmetry.space_group_name_H-M   'P 1'
#
loop_
_entity.id
_entity.type
_entity.pdbx_description
1 polymer ?
#
loop_
_entity_poly.entity_id
_entity_poly.type
_entity_poly.pdbx_seq_one_letter_code
_entity_poly.pdbx_strand_id
1 'polypeptide(L)'
;MRARIWLAVPAVLLAAGCAEEAPTVDVPTEPRQPVAVAAASSGGACRLLDFAVIAEHTGGEFDVAAATERGDTHTCVVRAAGAVLPELTLSVTETSIDAATFTLDVQPSGATKITKLGKAGYRRTLPKTAKAGPVAEVGWLATEGRLATLRWTAPTGTAKAEADKTAGKLVTLAKVIDTRQL
;
A
#
# COMPACT_ATOMS: atom_id res chain seq x y z
N MET A 1 49.62 58.29 -16.02
CA MET A 1 48.34 59.04 -15.97
C MET A 1 47.40 58.16 -15.13
N ARG A 2 46.90 58.52 -13.94
CA ARG A 2 45.84 59.53 -13.63
C ARG A 2 44.70 59.45 -14.68
N ALA A 3 43.43 59.21 -14.37
CA ALA A 3 42.71 58.86 -13.13
C ALA A 3 41.43 58.07 -13.55
N ARG A 4 40.31 57.87 -12.80
CA ARG A 4 39.78 58.41 -11.52
C ARG A 4 38.68 57.45 -11.00
N ILE A 5 38.48 57.33 -9.68
CA ILE A 5 37.32 56.66 -9.06
C ILE A 5 36.15 57.65 -9.02
N TRP A 6 34.93 57.23 -9.40
CA TRP A 6 33.67 57.87 -8.97
C TRP A 6 32.61 56.80 -8.64
N LEU A 7 32.27 56.67 -7.36
CA LEU A 7 31.09 55.97 -6.87
C LEU A 7 29.87 56.88 -7.08
N ALA A 8 28.76 56.32 -7.57
CA ALA A 8 27.47 57.01 -7.60
C ALA A 8 26.45 56.21 -6.76
N VAL A 9 26.10 56.76 -5.60
CA VAL A 9 25.01 56.28 -4.75
C VAL A 9 23.73 57.03 -5.12
N PRO A 10 22.63 56.35 -5.48
CA PRO A 10 21.30 56.95 -5.48
C PRO A 10 20.55 56.63 -4.19
N ALA A 11 19.93 57.68 -3.66
CA ALA A 11 19.24 57.76 -2.39
C ALA A 11 18.13 56.72 -2.15
N VAL A 12 17.94 56.41 -0.87
CA VAL A 12 16.76 55.74 -0.32
C VAL A 12 15.52 56.61 -0.53
N LEU A 13 14.46 56.03 -1.11
CA LEU A 13 13.10 56.56 -1.02
C LEU A 13 12.29 55.69 -0.05
N LEU A 14 12.14 56.18 1.18
CA LEU A 14 11.26 55.59 2.19
C LEU A 14 9.80 55.81 1.78
N ALA A 15 9.17 54.78 1.22
CA ALA A 15 7.73 54.74 1.12
C ALA A 15 7.15 54.55 2.53
N ALA A 16 6.62 55.63 3.13
CA ALA A 16 5.83 55.57 4.34
C ALA A 16 4.46 54.93 4.03
N GLY A 17 4.45 53.62 3.84
CA GLY A 17 3.23 52.82 3.82
C GLY A 17 2.72 52.70 5.25
N CYS A 18 1.52 53.21 5.52
CA CYS A 18 0.81 52.95 6.78
C CYS A 18 0.35 51.49 6.82
N ALA A 19 1.27 50.58 7.09
CA ALA A 19 0.94 49.26 7.60
C ALA A 19 0.59 49.43 9.08
N GLU A 20 -0.70 49.61 9.37
CA GLU A 20 -1.21 49.38 10.71
C GLU A 20 -0.92 47.90 11.03
N GLU A 21 -0.07 47.67 12.01
CA GLU A 21 0.42 46.33 12.35
C GLU A 21 -0.75 45.53 12.95
N ALA A 22 -1.45 44.80 12.07
CA ALA A 22 -2.59 44.00 12.45
C ALA A 22 -2.14 43.03 13.55
N PRO A 23 -2.80 43.03 14.74
CA PRO A 23 -2.35 42.22 15.86
C PRO A 23 -2.30 40.77 15.42
N THR A 24 -1.13 40.13 15.61
CA THR A 24 -0.95 38.71 15.36
C THR A 24 -1.87 37.94 16.28
N VAL A 25 -3.03 37.55 15.75
CA VAL A 25 -3.94 36.64 16.43
C VAL A 25 -3.25 35.29 16.47
N ASP A 26 -2.67 34.94 17.62
CA ASP A 26 -2.24 33.58 17.94
C ASP A 26 -3.49 32.68 17.97
N VAL A 27 -3.91 32.21 16.79
CA VAL A 27 -4.89 31.16 16.65
C VAL A 27 -4.25 29.89 17.19
N PRO A 28 -4.77 29.28 18.28
CA PRO A 28 -4.25 28.02 18.77
C PRO A 28 -4.29 27.00 17.63
N THR A 29 -3.13 26.50 17.22
CA THR A 29 -3.07 25.40 16.25
C THR A 29 -3.45 24.12 16.98
N GLU A 30 -4.76 23.90 17.13
CA GLU A 30 -5.27 22.60 17.54
C GLU A 30 -4.71 21.54 16.58
N PRO A 31 -4.14 20.43 17.10
CA PRO A 31 -3.66 19.36 16.26
C PRO A 31 -4.83 18.80 15.42
N ARG A 32 -4.84 19.11 14.12
CA ARG A 32 -5.83 18.55 13.20
C ARG A 32 -5.72 17.04 13.23
N GLN A 33 -6.73 16.39 13.82
CA GLN A 33 -6.83 14.93 13.81
C GLN A 33 -6.88 14.45 12.36
N PRO A 34 -6.08 13.43 11.97
CA PRO A 34 -6.18 12.84 10.64
C PRO A 34 -7.60 12.33 10.41
N VAL A 35 -8.24 12.77 9.32
CA VAL A 35 -9.51 12.19 8.88
C VAL A 35 -9.21 10.79 8.37
N ALA A 36 -9.81 9.77 8.97
CA ALA A 36 -9.70 8.40 8.50
C ALA A 36 -10.31 8.28 7.09
N VAL A 37 -9.51 7.89 6.11
CA VAL A 37 -9.92 7.69 4.72
C VAL A 37 -9.99 6.18 4.49
N ALA A 38 -11.13 5.67 3.99
CA ALA A 38 -11.28 4.24 3.73
C ALA A 38 -10.44 3.80 2.53
N ALA A 39 -9.81 2.61 2.62
CA ALA A 39 -8.98 2.04 1.56
C ALA A 39 -9.71 2.03 0.21
N ALA A 40 -11.00 1.68 0.20
CA ALA A 40 -11.86 1.64 -0.98
C ALA A 40 -11.91 2.94 -1.80
N SER A 41 -11.73 4.11 -1.17
CA SER A 41 -11.74 5.40 -1.89
C SER A 41 -10.54 5.60 -2.82
N SER A 42 -9.45 4.83 -2.64
CA SER A 42 -8.30 4.86 -3.55
C SER A 42 -8.58 4.16 -4.89
N GLY A 43 -9.70 3.44 -5.03
CA GLY A 43 -10.10 2.78 -6.28
C GLY A 43 -9.34 1.47 -6.57
N GLY A 44 -9.40 1.01 -7.82
CA GLY A 44 -8.80 -0.26 -8.26
C GLY A 44 -9.14 -1.43 -7.32
N ALA A 45 -8.16 -2.29 -7.02
CA ALA A 45 -8.35 -3.39 -6.08
C ALA A 45 -8.51 -2.94 -4.61
N CYS A 46 -8.32 -1.66 -4.28
CA CYS A 46 -8.55 -1.19 -2.91
C CYS A 46 -10.04 -1.17 -2.54
N ARG A 47 -10.94 -1.15 -3.53
CA ARG A 47 -12.39 -1.38 -3.35
C ARG A 47 -12.71 -2.69 -2.62
N LEU A 48 -11.82 -3.68 -2.75
CA LEU A 48 -11.96 -5.02 -2.16
C LEU A 48 -11.36 -5.14 -0.76
N LEU A 49 -10.77 -4.05 -0.24
CA LEU A 49 -10.06 -4.05 1.03
C LEU A 49 -10.69 -3.04 2.00
N ASP A 50 -10.78 -3.45 3.25
CA ASP A 50 -11.12 -2.59 4.38
C ASP A 50 -10.04 -2.73 5.46
N PHE A 51 -9.62 -1.62 6.06
CA PHE A 51 -8.52 -1.61 7.02
C PHE A 51 -8.87 -2.37 8.31
N ALA A 52 -10.11 -2.31 8.79
CA ALA A 52 -10.53 -3.04 9.99
C ALA A 52 -10.62 -4.54 9.72
N VAL A 53 -11.13 -4.96 8.56
CA VAL A 53 -11.15 -6.38 8.15
C VAL A 53 -9.73 -6.94 7.99
N ILE A 54 -8.80 -6.16 7.44
CA ILE A 54 -7.39 -6.56 7.38
C ILE A 54 -6.81 -6.68 8.80
N ALA A 55 -7.06 -5.72 9.68
CA ALA A 55 -6.58 -5.75 11.06
C ALA A 55 -7.14 -6.95 11.83
N GLU A 56 -8.43 -7.27 11.70
CA GLU A 56 -9.08 -8.44 12.30
C GLU A 56 -8.39 -9.74 11.89
N HIS A 57 -8.15 -9.93 10.58
CA HIS A 57 -7.58 -11.19 10.08
C HIS A 57 -6.06 -11.29 10.23
N THR A 58 -5.33 -10.18 10.18
CA THR A 58 -3.85 -10.19 10.11
C THR A 58 -3.17 -9.69 11.40
N GLY A 59 -3.83 -8.84 12.18
CA GLY A 59 -3.22 -8.03 13.23
C GLY A 59 -2.33 -6.89 12.70
N GLY A 60 -2.47 -6.51 11.42
CA GLY A 60 -1.79 -5.39 10.81
C GLY A 60 -2.60 -4.10 10.88
N GLU A 61 -1.97 -3.01 11.27
CA GLU A 61 -2.57 -1.67 11.27
C GLU A 61 -2.17 -0.93 9.99
N PHE A 62 -3.18 -0.42 9.27
CA PHE A 62 -3.03 0.25 7.98
C PHE A 62 -4.01 1.42 7.89
N ASP A 63 -3.55 2.54 7.34
CA ASP A 63 -4.30 3.79 7.21
C ASP A 63 -4.03 4.52 5.87
N VAL A 64 -3.06 4.05 5.08
CA VAL A 64 -2.75 4.54 3.73
C VAL A 64 -3.01 3.44 2.72
N ALA A 65 -3.81 3.75 1.69
CA ALA A 65 -4.07 2.88 0.54
C ALA A 65 -3.77 3.62 -0.77
N ALA A 66 -3.10 2.93 -1.70
CA ALA A 66 -2.86 3.44 -3.06
C ALA A 66 -3.23 2.35 -4.08
N ALA A 67 -3.97 2.75 -5.11
CA ALA A 67 -4.33 1.86 -6.21
C ALA A 67 -3.52 2.15 -7.48
N THR A 68 -3.37 1.14 -8.31
CA THR A 68 -2.87 1.29 -9.69
C THR A 68 -3.54 0.26 -10.59
N GLU A 69 -3.59 0.55 -11.88
CA GLU A 69 -4.24 -0.28 -12.90
C GLU A 69 -3.35 -0.33 -14.13
N ARG A 70 -3.19 -1.53 -14.72
CA ARG A 70 -2.43 -1.75 -15.95
C ARG A 70 -3.04 -2.90 -16.72
N GLY A 71 -3.67 -2.59 -17.85
CA GLY A 71 -4.47 -3.57 -18.59
C GLY A 71 -5.51 -4.18 -17.66
N ASP A 72 -5.73 -5.48 -17.77
CA ASP A 72 -6.75 -6.21 -17.00
C ASP A 72 -6.33 -6.49 -15.54
N THR A 73 -5.32 -5.79 -15.01
CA THR A 73 -4.81 -5.95 -13.64
C THR A 73 -5.01 -4.69 -12.82
N HIS A 74 -5.84 -4.82 -11.78
CA HIS A 74 -6.02 -3.81 -10.73
C HIS A 74 -5.18 -4.21 -9.52
N THR A 75 -4.49 -3.26 -8.91
CA THR A 75 -3.66 -3.49 -7.72
C THR A 75 -3.97 -2.47 -6.64
N CYS A 76 -3.91 -2.91 -5.39
CA CYS A 76 -3.92 -2.09 -4.20
C CYS A 76 -2.66 -2.36 -3.38
N VAL A 77 -2.10 -1.31 -2.80
CA VAL A 77 -1.05 -1.37 -1.79
C VAL A 77 -1.56 -0.65 -0.55
N VAL A 78 -1.48 -1.30 0.61
CA VAL A 78 -1.78 -0.68 1.91
C VAL A 78 -0.60 -0.77 2.87
N ARG A 79 -0.42 0.30 3.66
CA ARG A 79 0.63 0.45 4.67
C ARG A 79 0.19 1.42 5.78
N ALA A 80 0.99 1.54 6.83
CA ALA A 80 0.85 2.60 7.82
C ALA A 80 1.50 3.91 7.34
N ALA A 81 0.95 5.08 7.66
CA ALA A 81 1.45 6.38 7.21
C ALA A 81 2.90 6.63 7.66
N GLY A 82 3.24 6.17 8.87
CA GLY A 82 4.58 6.30 9.46
C GLY A 82 5.58 5.21 9.07
N ALA A 83 5.20 4.18 8.29
CA ALA A 83 6.06 3.04 8.01
C ALA A 83 5.93 2.50 6.58
N VAL A 84 7.07 2.23 5.94
CA VAL A 84 7.11 1.59 4.60
C VAL A 84 6.77 0.10 4.69
N LEU A 85 7.04 -0.55 5.83
CA LEU A 85 6.75 -1.97 6.08
C LEU A 85 6.16 -2.15 7.49
N PRO A 86 5.24 -3.11 7.72
CA PRO A 86 4.71 -4.06 6.75
C PRO A 86 3.88 -3.40 5.64
N GLU A 87 3.86 -4.03 4.48
CA GLU A 87 3.06 -3.62 3.33
C GLU A 87 2.23 -4.82 2.87
N LEU A 88 0.93 -4.60 2.65
CA LEU A 88 0.04 -5.60 2.05
C LEU A 88 -0.34 -5.15 0.63
N THR A 89 -0.01 -5.97 -0.35
CA THR A 89 -0.41 -5.81 -1.75
C THR A 89 -1.53 -6.79 -2.08
N LEU A 90 -2.60 -6.31 -2.72
CA LEU A 90 -3.58 -7.13 -3.43
C LEU A 90 -3.49 -6.82 -4.92
N SER A 91 -3.19 -7.82 -5.75
CA SER A 91 -3.33 -7.71 -7.21
C SER A 91 -4.44 -8.66 -7.67
N VAL A 92 -5.31 -8.19 -8.56
CA VAL A 92 -6.38 -8.96 -9.17
C VAL A 92 -6.37 -8.72 -10.68
N THR A 93 -6.30 -9.82 -11.44
CA THR A 93 -6.14 -9.82 -12.90
C THR A 93 -7.27 -10.63 -13.54
N GLU A 94 -7.88 -10.16 -14.62
CA GLU A 94 -8.85 -10.96 -15.39
C GLU A 94 -8.15 -12.12 -16.11
N THR A 95 -8.81 -13.29 -16.17
CA THR A 95 -8.18 -14.47 -16.75
C THR A 95 -9.19 -15.53 -17.20
N SER A 96 -8.86 -16.20 -18.31
CA SER A 96 -9.59 -17.35 -18.84
C SER A 96 -8.99 -18.71 -18.45
N ILE A 97 -7.90 -18.73 -17.67
CA ILE A 97 -7.24 -20.00 -17.29
C ILE A 97 -8.14 -20.88 -16.42
N ASP A 98 -7.99 -22.20 -16.57
CA ASP A 98 -8.64 -23.17 -15.71
C ASP A 98 -7.78 -23.54 -14.48
N ALA A 99 -8.31 -24.42 -13.63
CA ALA A 99 -7.63 -24.85 -12.41
C ALA A 99 -6.41 -25.76 -12.67
N ALA A 100 -6.34 -26.45 -13.81
CA ALA A 100 -5.19 -27.26 -14.20
C ALA A 100 -4.05 -26.35 -14.68
N THR A 101 -4.31 -25.43 -15.61
CA THR A 101 -3.37 -24.38 -16.03
C THR A 101 -2.87 -23.56 -14.83
N PHE A 102 -3.76 -23.15 -13.92
CA PHE A 102 -3.33 -22.48 -12.68
C PHE A 102 -2.37 -23.34 -11.85
N THR A 103 -2.62 -24.65 -11.72
CA THR A 103 -1.78 -25.54 -10.91
C THR A 103 -0.43 -25.84 -11.57
N LEU A 104 -0.37 -25.87 -12.91
CA LEU A 104 0.85 -26.19 -13.67
C LEU A 104 1.73 -24.98 -13.93
N ASP A 105 1.13 -23.86 -14.33
CA ASP A 105 1.84 -22.71 -14.93
C ASP A 105 1.88 -21.47 -14.01
N VAL A 106 0.92 -21.34 -13.08
CA VAL A 106 0.80 -20.15 -12.19
C VAL A 106 1.21 -20.44 -10.76
N GLN A 107 0.86 -21.62 -10.21
CA GLN A 107 1.21 -22.01 -8.86
C GLN A 107 2.73 -22.20 -8.73
N PRO A 108 3.42 -21.44 -7.85
CA PRO A 108 4.86 -21.58 -7.70
C PRO A 108 5.27 -22.94 -7.14
N SER A 109 6.38 -23.49 -7.64
CA SER A 109 6.98 -24.70 -7.08
C SER A 109 7.25 -24.55 -5.57
N GLY A 110 6.97 -25.60 -4.81
CA GLY A 110 7.08 -25.61 -3.34
C GLY A 110 5.97 -24.85 -2.60
N ALA A 111 5.01 -24.22 -3.29
CA ALA A 111 3.86 -23.59 -2.63
C ALA A 111 2.91 -24.66 -2.04
N THR A 112 2.39 -24.39 -0.84
CA THR A 112 1.41 -25.26 -0.17
C THR A 112 0.01 -25.00 -0.75
N LYS A 113 -0.65 -26.03 -1.26
CA LYS A 113 -2.03 -25.94 -1.76
C LYS A 113 -3.00 -25.52 -0.65
N ILE A 114 -3.91 -24.60 -0.96
CA ILE A 114 -5.04 -24.20 -0.12
C ILE A 114 -6.30 -24.93 -0.60
N THR A 115 -7.11 -25.39 0.35
CA THR A 115 -8.48 -25.88 0.07
C THR A 115 -9.51 -24.83 0.45
N LYS A 116 -10.65 -24.83 -0.26
CA LYS A 116 -11.77 -23.89 -0.04
C LYS A 116 -11.36 -22.42 -0.23
N LEU A 117 -10.65 -22.11 -1.32
CA LEU A 117 -10.33 -20.75 -1.77
C LEU A 117 -10.37 -20.75 -3.31
N GLY A 118 -11.39 -20.12 -3.89
CA GLY A 118 -11.65 -20.13 -5.33
C GLY A 118 -11.77 -21.54 -5.94
N LYS A 119 -11.41 -21.66 -7.22
CA LYS A 119 -11.26 -22.93 -7.95
C LYS A 119 -9.98 -23.67 -7.51
N ALA A 120 -8.89 -22.91 -7.30
CA ALA A 120 -7.60 -23.39 -6.83
C ALA A 120 -6.85 -22.26 -6.14
N GLY A 121 -5.98 -22.58 -5.18
CA GLY A 121 -5.14 -21.58 -4.52
C GLY A 121 -3.94 -22.20 -3.81
N TYR A 122 -2.97 -21.35 -3.50
CA TYR A 122 -1.72 -21.71 -2.83
C TYR A 122 -1.31 -20.65 -1.80
N ARG A 123 -0.48 -21.05 -0.85
CA ARG A 123 0.31 -20.14 0.01
C ARG A 123 1.79 -20.48 -0.10
N ARG A 124 2.65 -19.47 0.02
CA ARG A 124 4.10 -19.65 0.21
C ARG A 124 4.69 -18.52 1.04
N THR A 125 5.94 -18.70 1.43
CA THR A 125 6.74 -17.65 2.06
C THR A 125 8.05 -17.53 1.30
N LEU A 126 8.29 -16.36 0.70
CA LEU A 126 9.51 -16.05 -0.02
C LEU A 126 10.61 -15.61 0.98
N PRO A 127 11.90 -15.86 0.68
CA PRO A 127 13.00 -15.43 1.54
C PRO A 127 13.08 -13.90 1.66
N LYS A 128 13.73 -13.43 2.73
CA LYS A 128 14.06 -12.01 2.91
C LYS A 128 15.00 -11.49 1.82
N THR A 129 15.00 -10.19 1.60
CA THR A 129 15.95 -9.49 0.71
C THR A 129 16.92 -8.64 1.54
N ALA A 130 17.79 -7.88 0.87
CA ALA A 130 18.61 -6.87 1.54
C ALA A 130 17.80 -5.66 2.06
N LYS A 131 16.56 -5.44 1.57
CA LYS A 131 15.74 -4.25 1.86
C LYS A 131 14.45 -4.53 2.64
N ALA A 132 14.03 -5.80 2.72
CA ALA A 132 12.78 -6.22 3.36
C ALA A 132 12.93 -7.60 4.00
N GLY A 133 12.06 -7.90 4.97
CA GLY A 133 11.92 -9.23 5.55
C GLY A 133 11.34 -10.26 4.58
N PRO A 134 11.04 -11.48 5.07
CA PRO A 134 10.38 -12.51 4.28
C PRO A 134 8.99 -12.03 3.83
N VAL A 135 8.52 -12.50 2.68
CA VAL A 135 7.20 -12.14 2.13
C VAL A 135 6.27 -13.34 2.29
N ALA A 136 5.13 -13.15 2.95
CA ALA A 136 4.05 -14.12 2.95
C ALA A 136 3.15 -13.87 1.74
N GLU A 137 2.78 -14.93 1.00
CA GLU A 137 2.00 -14.80 -0.23
C GLU A 137 0.89 -15.86 -0.30
N VAL A 138 -0.29 -15.43 -0.75
CA VAL A 138 -1.45 -16.28 -1.05
C VAL A 138 -1.98 -15.91 -2.43
N GLY A 139 -1.99 -16.88 -3.36
CA GLY A 139 -2.53 -16.69 -4.72
C GLY A 139 -3.67 -17.66 -5.00
N TRP A 140 -4.71 -17.22 -5.70
CA TRP A 140 -5.85 -18.06 -6.05
C TRP A 140 -6.51 -17.69 -7.37
N LEU A 141 -7.05 -18.70 -8.05
CA LEU A 141 -7.97 -18.54 -9.17
C LEU A 141 -9.40 -18.48 -8.62
N ALA A 142 -10.04 -17.32 -8.71
CA ALA A 142 -11.41 -17.11 -8.31
C ALA A 142 -12.40 -17.85 -9.23
N THR A 143 -13.65 -17.98 -8.78
CA THR A 143 -14.71 -18.71 -9.50
C THR A 143 -15.08 -18.04 -10.83
N GLU A 144 -15.01 -16.72 -10.87
CA GLU A 144 -15.52 -15.79 -11.87
C GLU A 144 -14.49 -15.39 -12.94
N GLY A 145 -13.35 -16.07 -13.04
CA GLY A 145 -12.32 -15.75 -14.04
C GLY A 145 -11.42 -14.58 -13.64
N ARG A 146 -11.10 -14.46 -12.35
CA ARG A 146 -10.06 -13.55 -11.85
C ARG A 146 -8.95 -14.33 -11.16
N LEU A 147 -7.69 -13.99 -11.46
CA LEU A 147 -6.50 -14.42 -10.73
C LEU A 147 -6.18 -13.37 -9.68
N ALA A 148 -6.14 -13.75 -8.40
CA ALA A 148 -5.83 -12.83 -7.31
C ALA A 148 -4.60 -13.28 -6.52
N THR A 149 -3.81 -12.32 -6.04
CA THR A 149 -2.66 -12.57 -5.17
C THR A 149 -2.59 -11.52 -4.06
N LEU A 150 -2.57 -11.98 -2.81
CA LEU A 150 -2.21 -11.20 -1.62
C LEU A 150 -0.74 -11.42 -1.28
N ARG A 151 0.00 -10.34 -1.03
CA ARG A 151 1.40 -10.37 -0.59
C ARG A 151 1.58 -9.47 0.62
N TRP A 152 2.06 -10.04 1.72
CA TRP A 152 2.51 -9.29 2.90
C TRP A 152 4.03 -9.26 2.91
N THR A 153 4.62 -8.08 2.71
CA THR A 153 6.05 -7.86 2.84
C THR A 153 6.36 -7.48 4.28
N ALA A 154 7.09 -8.31 5.01
CA ALA A 154 7.41 -8.04 6.41
C ALA A 154 8.60 -7.06 6.58
N PRO A 155 8.69 -6.34 7.71
CA PRO A 155 9.86 -5.53 8.06
C PRO A 155 11.19 -6.31 8.03
N THR A 156 12.30 -5.58 7.89
CA THR A 156 13.63 -6.17 8.07
C THR A 156 13.78 -6.76 9.48
N GLY A 157 14.54 -7.85 9.60
CA GLY A 157 14.69 -8.59 10.86
C GLY A 157 13.57 -9.58 11.19
N THR A 158 12.39 -9.51 10.54
CA THR A 158 11.32 -10.49 10.76
C THR A 158 11.79 -11.93 10.47
N ALA A 159 11.57 -12.83 11.42
CA ALA A 159 11.90 -14.25 11.27
C ALA A 159 10.97 -14.94 10.26
N LYS A 160 11.49 -15.91 9.50
CA LYS A 160 10.69 -16.68 8.54
C LYS A 160 9.47 -17.34 9.17
N ALA A 161 9.58 -17.86 10.40
CA ALA A 161 8.48 -18.48 11.12
C ALA A 161 7.30 -17.52 11.37
N GLU A 162 7.55 -16.23 11.59
CA GLU A 162 6.47 -15.24 11.74
C GLU A 162 5.80 -14.95 10.40
N ALA A 163 6.57 -14.86 9.32
CA ALA A 163 6.00 -14.75 7.97
C ALA A 163 5.20 -16.02 7.58
N ASP A 164 5.61 -17.21 8.00
CA ASP A 164 4.85 -18.46 7.80
C ASP A 164 3.52 -18.45 8.56
N LYS A 165 3.46 -17.86 9.77
CA LYS A 165 2.20 -17.60 10.49
C LYS A 165 1.33 -16.57 9.74
N THR A 166 1.92 -15.46 9.28
CA THR A 166 1.22 -14.45 8.49
C THR A 166 0.66 -15.02 7.20
N ALA A 167 1.36 -15.93 6.52
CA ALA A 167 0.82 -16.64 5.36
C ALA A 167 -0.44 -17.44 5.71
N GLY A 168 -0.55 -17.99 6.93
CA GLY A 168 -1.79 -18.57 7.45
C GLY A 168 -2.92 -17.55 7.60
N LYS A 169 -2.62 -16.37 8.17
CA LYS A 169 -3.58 -15.25 8.32
C LYS A 169 -4.03 -14.65 6.99
N LEU A 170 -3.16 -14.62 5.98
CA LEU A 170 -3.54 -14.21 4.63
C LEU A 170 -4.54 -15.19 3.99
N VAL A 171 -4.52 -16.48 4.34
CA VAL A 171 -5.55 -17.44 3.87
C VAL A 171 -6.92 -17.14 4.48
N THR A 172 -7.00 -16.62 5.70
CA THR A 172 -8.30 -16.22 6.29
C THR A 172 -8.79 -14.92 5.65
N LEU A 173 -7.92 -13.93 5.43
CA LEU A 173 -8.27 -12.70 4.71
C LEU A 173 -8.70 -13.00 3.25
N ALA A 174 -7.96 -13.84 2.51
CA ALA A 174 -8.29 -14.20 1.12
C ALA A 174 -9.69 -14.82 0.96
N LYS A 175 -10.23 -15.43 2.01
CA LYS A 175 -11.56 -16.07 1.99
C LYS A 175 -12.72 -15.10 2.17
N VAL A 176 -12.48 -13.88 2.64
CA VAL A 176 -13.51 -12.84 2.80
C VAL A 176 -13.46 -11.79 1.70
N ILE A 177 -12.40 -11.76 0.89
CA ILE A 177 -12.30 -10.87 -0.28
C ILE A 177 -13.21 -11.39 -1.40
N ASP A 178 -14.22 -10.60 -1.76
CA ASP A 178 -15.12 -10.90 -2.87
C ASP A 178 -14.64 -10.24 -4.16
N THR A 179 -13.82 -10.96 -4.94
CA THR A 179 -13.24 -10.49 -6.20
C THR A 179 -14.27 -10.15 -7.30
N ARG A 180 -15.57 -10.45 -7.10
CA ARG A 180 -16.66 -10.04 -8.00
C ARG A 180 -17.05 -8.55 -7.85
N GLN A 181 -16.60 -7.87 -6.79
CA GLN A 181 -16.95 -6.47 -6.50
C GLN A 181 -15.95 -5.44 -7.09
N LEU A 182 -15.07 -5.90 -7.98
CA LEU A 182 -13.99 -5.11 -8.60
C LEU A 182 -14.45 -4.37 -9.85
#